data_AF-A0A5S3SZ89-F1
#
_entry.id   AF-A0A5S3SZ89-F1
#
_cell.length_a   1.000
_cell.length_b   1.000
_cell.length_c   1.000
_cell.angle_alpha   90.00
_cell.angle_beta   90.00
_cell.angle_gamma   90.00
#
_symmetry.space_group_name_H-M   'P 1'
#
loop_
_entity.id
_entity.type
_entity.pdbx_description
1 polymer ?
#
loop_
_entity_poly.entity_id
_entity_poly.type
_entity_poly.pdbx_seq_one_letter_code
_entity_poly.pdbx_strand_id
1 'polypeptide(L)' 'IEDISAFYASQPAPQGVADPKQVELGEQLYRFGDQKKGIPACGACHSPTGKGNSLAGFPQISGQHAQYTAK' A
#
# COMPACT_ATOMS: atom_id res chain seq x y z
N ILE A 1 15.03 -18.11 -7.19
CA ILE A 1 13.80 -17.30 -6.97
C ILE A 1 13.88 -15.94 -7.67
N GLU A 2 15.09 -15.42 -7.92
CA GLU A 2 15.33 -14.11 -8.54
C GLU A 2 14.59 -13.91 -9.86
N ASP A 3 14.66 -14.87 -10.79
CA ASP A 3 13.97 -14.76 -12.09
C ASP A 3 12.45 -14.67 -11.95
N ILE A 4 11.88 -15.43 -11.01
CA ILE A 4 10.44 -15.41 -10.72
C ILE A 4 10.06 -14.03 -10.16
N SER A 5 10.86 -13.50 -9.23
CA SER A 5 10.65 -12.17 -8.66
C SER A 5 10.75 -11.06 -9.71
N ALA A 6 11.75 -11.13 -10.60
CA ALA A 6 11.94 -10.18 -11.68
C ALA A 6 10.76 -10.23 -12.68
N PHE A 7 10.31 -11.43 -13.03
CA PHE A 7 9.16 -11.61 -13.91
C PHE A 7 7.89 -10.94 -13.37
N TYR A 8 7.54 -11.18 -12.09
CA TYR A 8 6.37 -10.54 -11.49
C TYR A 8 6.54 -9.03 -11.29
N ALA A 9 7.74 -8.56 -10.97
CA ALA A 9 8.03 -7.13 -10.85
C ALA A 9 7.90 -6.37 -12.19
N SER A 10 8.12 -7.05 -13.31
CA SER A 10 7.96 -6.47 -14.66
C SER A 10 6.52 -6.37 -15.15
N GLN A 11 5.56 -6.99 -14.45
CA GLN A 11 4.15 -6.95 -14.85
C GLN A 11 3.56 -5.55 -14.65
N PRO A 12 2.51 -5.19 -15.42
CA PRO A 12 1.79 -3.95 -15.20
C PRO A 12 1.29 -3.82 -13.76
N ALA A 13 1.32 -2.61 -13.23
CA ALA A 13 0.84 -2.35 -11.87
C ALA A 13 -0.64 -2.73 -11.73
N PRO A 14 -1.03 -3.44 -10.65
CA PRO A 14 -2.43 -3.80 -10.42
C PRO A 14 -3.28 -2.54 -10.19
N GLN A 15 -4.52 -2.60 -10.66
CA GLN A 15 -5.52 -1.57 -10.45
C GLN A 15 -6.56 -2.10 -9.46
N GLY A 16 -6.85 -1.30 -8.43
CA GLY A 16 -7.83 -1.64 -7.40
C GLY A 16 -9.06 -0.75 -7.47
N VAL A 17 -10.17 -1.25 -6.92
CA VAL A 17 -11.39 -0.46 -6.68
C VAL A 17 -11.52 -0.23 -5.18
N ALA A 18 -11.81 1.00 -4.79
CA ALA A 18 -12.08 1.36 -3.40
C ALA A 18 -13.59 1.52 -3.17
N ASP A 19 -14.08 1.09 -2.01
CA ASP A 19 -15.44 1.41 -1.57
C ASP A 19 -15.52 2.93 -1.28
N PRO A 20 -16.40 3.69 -1.97
CA PRO A 20 -16.54 5.12 -1.74
C PRO A 20 -16.82 5.49 -0.28
N LYS A 21 -17.48 4.60 0.49
CA LYS A 21 -17.77 4.84 1.91
C LYS A 21 -16.54 4.78 2.81
N GLN A 22 -15.47 4.14 2.34
CA GLN A 22 -14.26 3.91 3.13
C GLN A 22 -13.07 4.73 2.62
N VAL A 23 -13.14 5.28 1.40
CA VAL A 23 -11.98 5.92 0.75
C VAL A 23 -11.45 7.11 1.54
N GLU A 24 -12.33 7.93 2.10
CA GLU A 24 -11.93 9.14 2.85
C GLU A 24 -11.22 8.79 4.17
N LEU A 25 -11.80 7.89 4.96
CA LEU A 25 -11.18 7.42 6.20
C LEU A 25 -9.86 6.69 5.92
N GLY A 26 -9.84 5.84 4.88
CA GLY A 26 -8.64 5.13 4.45
C GLY A 26 -7.53 6.09 4.06
N GLU A 27 -7.83 7.14 3.29
CA GLU A 27 -6.86 8.15 2.89
C GLU A 27 -6.32 8.94 4.09
N GLN A 28 -7.18 9.35 5.03
CA GLN A 28 -6.75 10.05 6.24
C GLN A 28 -5.77 9.21 7.06
N LEU A 29 -6.10 7.94 7.33
CA LEU A 29 -5.22 7.03 8.06
C LEU A 29 -3.92 6.77 7.27
N TYR A 30 -4.00 6.62 5.95
CA TYR A 30 -2.84 6.39 5.11
C TYR A 30 -1.83 7.54 5.19
N ARG A 31 -2.32 8.77 5.12
CA ARG A 31 -1.50 9.99 5.07
C ARG A 31 -1.03 10.46 6.43
N PHE A 32 -1.82 10.26 7.47
CA PHE A 32 -1.59 10.88 8.78
C PHE A 32 -1.49 9.90 9.94
N GLY A 33 -1.88 8.63 9.75
CA GLY A 33 -1.97 7.66 10.82
C GLY A 33 -3.07 8.01 11.83
N ASP A 34 -2.93 7.47 13.04
CA ASP A 34 -3.77 7.80 14.19
C ASP A 34 -2.89 7.96 15.43
N GLN A 35 -2.55 9.22 15.74
CA GLN A 35 -1.68 9.54 16.88
C GLN A 35 -2.27 9.11 18.22
N LYS A 36 -3.60 9.14 18.38
CA LYS A 36 -4.26 8.72 19.63
C LYS A 36 -4.09 7.23 19.88
N LYS A 37 -3.98 6.44 18.80
CA LYS A 37 -3.72 4.99 18.85
C LYS A 37 -2.24 4.63 18.66
N GLY A 38 -1.35 5.62 18.53
CA GLY A 38 0.08 5.39 18.26
C GLY A 38 0.35 4.77 16.88
N ILE A 39 -0.56 4.92 15.92
CA ILE A 39 -0.42 4.38 14.57
C ILE A 39 0.27 5.45 13.70
N PRO A 40 1.48 5.18 13.15
CA PRO A 40 2.12 6.12 12.23
C PRO A 40 1.42 6.14 10.87
N ALA A 41 1.67 7.19 10.08
CA ALA A 41 1.20 7.27 8.70
C ALA A 41 1.78 6.12 7.85
N CYS A 42 0.93 5.37 7.17
CA CYS A 42 1.33 4.27 6.28
C CYS A 42 2.26 4.76 5.15
N GLY A 43 1.96 5.95 4.62
CA GLY A 43 2.73 6.57 3.53
C GLY A 43 4.18 6.92 3.90
N ALA A 44 4.53 6.94 5.19
CA ALA A 44 5.91 7.18 5.63
C ALA A 44 6.87 6.08 5.18
N CYS A 45 6.39 4.83 5.08
CA CYS A 45 7.18 3.70 4.58
C CYS A 45 6.76 3.30 3.17
N HIS A 46 5.46 3.35 2.87
CA HIS A 46 4.91 2.85 1.61
C HIS A 46 4.81 3.92 0.49
N SER A 47 5.47 5.07 0.66
CA SER A 47 5.36 6.25 -0.21
C SER A 47 3.96 6.90 -0.19
N PRO A 48 3.83 8.21 -0.50
CA PRO A 48 2.54 8.89 -0.55
C PRO A 48 1.50 8.28 -1.49
N THR A 49 1.93 7.45 -2.46
CA THR A 49 1.07 6.82 -3.48
C THR A 49 0.93 5.32 -3.31
N GLY A 50 1.49 4.71 -2.27
CA GLY A 50 1.41 3.26 -2.05
C GLY A 50 2.36 2.43 -2.91
N LYS A 51 3.31 3.06 -3.59
CA LYS A 51 4.32 2.37 -4.45
C LYS A 51 5.40 1.62 -3.66
N GLY A 52 5.45 1.78 -2.35
CA GLY A 52 6.51 1.18 -1.54
C GLY A 52 7.86 1.88 -1.70
N ASN A 53 8.89 1.23 -1.17
CA ASN A 53 10.29 1.58 -1.29
C ASN A 53 11.10 0.28 -1.28
N SER A 54 11.44 -0.23 -2.47
CA SER A 54 12.11 -1.53 -2.63
C SER A 54 13.50 -1.58 -2.01
N LEU A 55 14.25 -0.48 -2.04
CA LEU A 55 15.58 -0.41 -1.42
C LEU A 55 15.53 -0.56 0.10
N ALA A 56 14.43 -0.14 0.72
CA ALA A 56 14.17 -0.31 2.15
C ALA A 56 13.31 -1.56 2.48
N GLY A 57 12.94 -2.36 1.48
CA GLY A 57 12.11 -3.55 1.65
C GLY A 57 10.61 -3.28 1.89
N PHE A 58 10.14 -2.04 1.71
CA PHE A 58 8.71 -1.72 1.88
C PHE A 58 7.94 -2.02 0.59
N PRO A 59 6.93 -2.91 0.62
CA PRO A 59 6.24 -3.34 -0.59
C PRO A 59 5.30 -2.27 -1.15
N GLN A 60 4.99 -2.39 -2.45
CA GLN A 60 3.85 -1.73 -3.05
C GLN A 60 2.55 -2.29 -2.47
N ILE A 61 1.66 -1.41 -2.05
CA ILE A 61 0.32 -1.73 -1.55
C ILE A 61 -0.80 -1.07 -2.38
N SER A 62 -0.46 -0.10 -3.24
CA SER A 62 -1.41 0.48 -4.18
C SER A 62 -1.90 -0.58 -5.17
N GLY A 63 -3.22 -0.66 -5.34
CA GLY A 63 -3.87 -1.59 -6.27
C GLY A 63 -4.00 -3.03 -5.76
N GLN A 64 -3.52 -3.33 -4.54
CA GLN A 64 -3.72 -4.64 -3.93
C GLN A 64 -5.19 -4.91 -3.64
N HIS A 65 -5.60 -6.18 -3.70
CA HIS A 65 -6.94 -6.61 -3.33
C HIS A 65 -7.23 -6.30 -1.86
N ALA A 66 -8.33 -5.60 -1.59
CA ALA A 66 -8.69 -5.17 -0.23
C ALA A 66 -8.77 -6.33 0.78
N GLN A 67 -9.26 -7.50 0.35
CA GLN A 67 -9.33 -8.70 1.20
C GLN A 67 -7.96 -9.24 1.59
N TYR A 68 -6.96 -9.12 0.70
CA TYR A 68 -5.58 -9.53 1.00
C TYR A 68 -4.94 -8.56 1.98
N THR A 69 -5.14 -7.25 1.81
CA THR A 69 -4.57 -6.23 2.69
C THR A 69 -5.17 -6.26 4.11
N ALA A 70 -6.41 -6.69 4.25
CA ALA A 70 -7.11 -6.72 5.55
C ALA A 70 -6.79 -7.95 6.42
N LYS A 71 -6.00 -8.91 5.93
CA LYS A 71 -5.63 -10.14 6.63
C LYS A 71 -4.14 -10.21 6.90
#